data_AF-A0AAV4IK56-F1
#
_entry.id   AF-A0AAV4IK56-F1
#
_cell.length_a   1.000
_cell.length_b   1.000
_cell.length_c   1.000
_cell.angle_alpha   90.00
_cell.angle_beta   90.00
_cell.angle_gamma   90.00
#
_symmetry.space_group_name_H-M   'P 1'
#
loop_
_entity.id
_entity.type
_entity.pdbx_description
1 polymer ?
#
loop_
_entity_poly.entity_id
_entity_poly.type
_entity_poly.pdbx_seq_one_letter_code
_entity_poly.pdbx_strand_id
1 'polypeptide(L)'
;MQIATDRQWTYQSCTEFGYFPTTDSNAQPFGHEFPIEFSVQICMDTFGSKFNSKFISGAVDTSNVNYGGRHYTEDRVVFVNGNIDPWHYLSITHKLPQAPVIFIDDLDPPDLTQARKAIGDLIDQWLQ
;
A
#
# COMPACT_ATOMS: atom_id res chain seq x y z
N MET A 1 -17.41 -12.47 -9.64
CA MET A 1 -17.50 -11.27 -10.50
C MET A 1 -17.79 -10.07 -9.58
N GLN A 2 -16.76 -9.32 -9.18
CA GLN A 2 -16.80 -8.33 -8.10
C GLN A 2 -17.01 -6.90 -8.65
N ILE A 3 -18.11 -6.64 -9.36
CA ILE A 3 -18.21 -5.46 -10.25
C ILE A 3 -18.43 -4.12 -9.53
N ALA A 4 -18.85 -4.10 -8.26
CA ALA A 4 -19.15 -2.84 -7.57
C ALA A 4 -17.89 -2.13 -7.06
N THR A 5 -17.01 -2.84 -6.35
CA THR A 5 -15.82 -2.32 -5.65
C THR A 5 -14.72 -1.84 -6.61
N ASP A 6 -14.61 -2.46 -7.79
CA ASP A 6 -13.51 -2.21 -8.73
C ASP A 6 -13.51 -0.78 -9.26
N ARG A 7 -14.68 -0.15 -9.47
CA ARG A 7 -14.74 1.24 -9.97
C ARG A 7 -14.28 2.26 -8.93
N GLN A 8 -14.64 2.08 -7.66
CA GLN A 8 -14.20 3.03 -6.62
C GLN A 8 -12.70 2.88 -6.39
N TRP A 9 -12.20 1.65 -6.34
CA TRP A 9 -10.76 1.41 -6.24
C TRP A 9 -9.99 2.00 -7.43
N THR A 10 -10.47 1.75 -8.66
CA THR A 10 -9.83 2.33 -9.85
C THR A 10 -9.84 3.85 -9.78
N TYR A 11 -10.94 4.48 -9.36
CA TYR A 11 -11.00 5.93 -9.19
C TYR A 11 -9.99 6.43 -8.14
N GLN A 12 -9.89 5.78 -6.98
CA GLN A 12 -8.90 6.15 -5.96
C GLN A 12 -7.46 5.99 -6.48
N SER A 13 -7.14 4.91 -7.20
CA SER A 13 -5.83 4.77 -7.85
C SER A 13 -5.57 5.89 -8.85
N CYS A 14 -6.57 6.29 -9.65
CA CYS A 14 -6.43 7.36 -10.66
C CYS A 14 -6.40 8.78 -10.06
N THR A 15 -6.76 8.97 -8.78
CA THR A 15 -6.95 10.31 -8.19
C THR A 15 -6.21 10.56 -6.88
N GLU A 16 -5.65 9.53 -6.26
CA GLU A 16 -4.96 9.63 -4.98
C GLU A 16 -3.69 8.79 -4.95
N PHE A 17 -3.80 7.46 -5.08
CA PHE A 17 -2.72 6.56 -4.69
C PHE A 17 -1.77 6.14 -5.83
N GLY A 18 -2.24 6.20 -7.08
CA GLY A 18 -1.44 5.77 -8.23
C GLY A 18 -1.02 4.30 -8.17
N TYR A 19 -1.76 3.46 -7.43
CA TYR A 19 -1.42 2.04 -7.32
C TYR A 19 -1.88 1.29 -8.58
N PHE A 20 -0.89 0.88 -9.38
CA PHE A 20 -1.08 0.11 -10.61
C PHE A 20 -0.07 -1.04 -10.65
N PRO A 21 -0.52 -2.30 -10.73
CA PRO A 21 0.36 -3.41 -11.06
C PRO A 21 0.89 -3.23 -12.48
N THR A 22 2.21 -3.30 -12.65
CA THR A 22 2.84 -3.19 -13.98
C THR A 22 3.81 -4.34 -14.25
N THR A 23 4.09 -4.57 -15.53
CA THR A 23 5.15 -5.46 -16.02
C THR A 23 6.42 -4.71 -16.43
N ASP A 24 6.63 -3.48 -15.95
CA ASP A 24 7.78 -2.67 -16.39
C ASP A 24 9.13 -3.26 -15.92
N SER A 25 9.11 -4.03 -14.83
CA SER A 25 10.28 -4.73 -14.31
C SER A 25 10.54 -6.05 -15.04
N ASN A 26 11.82 -6.36 -15.27
CA ASN A 26 12.25 -7.69 -15.72
C ASN A 26 12.28 -8.73 -14.57
N ALA A 27 12.09 -8.30 -13.32
CA ALA A 27 12.14 -9.16 -12.13
C ALA A 27 10.75 -9.71 -11.74
N GLN A 28 9.98 -10.15 -12.73
CA GLN A 28 8.65 -10.74 -12.56
C GLN A 28 8.32 -11.69 -13.75
N PRO A 29 7.42 -12.67 -13.60
CA PRO A 29 7.24 -13.76 -14.58
C PRO A 29 6.23 -13.49 -15.72
N PHE A 30 5.58 -12.32 -15.74
CA PHE A 30 4.42 -11.99 -16.59
C PHE A 30 4.77 -11.29 -17.92
N GLY A 31 6.04 -11.22 -18.32
CA GLY A 31 6.44 -10.58 -19.59
C GLY A 31 6.36 -9.06 -19.55
N HIS A 32 5.89 -8.40 -20.60
CA HIS A 32 5.84 -6.92 -20.75
C HIS A 32 4.45 -6.42 -21.21
N GLU A 33 3.38 -7.16 -20.89
CA GLU A 33 2.05 -6.98 -21.49
C GLU A 33 1.23 -5.81 -20.91
N PHE A 34 1.52 -5.35 -19.70
CA PHE A 34 0.79 -4.28 -19.02
C PHE A 34 1.75 -3.25 -18.41
N PRO A 35 2.35 -2.38 -19.24
CA PRO A 35 3.17 -1.28 -18.76
C PRO A 35 2.31 -0.21 -18.06
N ILE A 36 2.91 0.71 -17.31
CA ILE A 36 2.17 1.73 -16.56
C ILE A 36 1.19 2.55 -17.43
N GLU A 37 1.53 2.78 -18.70
CA GLU A 37 0.68 3.49 -19.66
C GLU A 37 -0.67 2.82 -19.87
N PHE A 38 -0.75 1.49 -19.75
CA PHE A 38 -1.99 0.74 -19.85
C PHE A 38 -2.99 1.21 -18.78
N SER A 39 -2.55 1.34 -17.53
CA SER A 39 -3.40 1.80 -16.44
C SER A 39 -3.76 3.28 -16.54
N VAL A 40 -2.81 4.13 -16.99
CA VAL A 40 -3.09 5.55 -17.26
C VAL A 40 -4.16 5.69 -18.34
N GLN A 41 -4.11 4.87 -19.39
CA GLN A 41 -5.12 4.87 -20.44
C GLN A 41 -6.49 4.46 -19.90
N ILE A 42 -6.57 3.44 -19.05
CA ILE A 42 -7.83 3.06 -18.36
C ILE A 42 -8.41 4.23 -17.56
N CYS A 43 -7.57 4.97 -16.82
CA CYS A 43 -8.01 6.15 -16.08
C CYS A 43 -8.61 7.22 -17.00
N MET A 44 -7.93 7.51 -18.12
CA MET A 44 -8.39 8.49 -19.10
C MET A 44 -9.68 8.08 -19.81
N ASP A 45 -9.78 6.82 -20.22
CA ASP A 45 -10.95 6.30 -20.93
C ASP A 45 -12.18 6.22 -20.03
N THR A 46 -11.98 5.89 -18.74
CA THR A 46 -13.08 5.68 -17.80
C THR A 46 -13.56 6.98 -17.17
N PHE A 47 -12.65 7.87 -16.78
CA PHE A 47 -12.98 9.07 -15.99
C PHE A 47 -12.77 10.37 -16.77
N GLY A 48 -12.08 10.33 -17.91
CA GLY A 48 -11.88 11.46 -18.83
C GLY A 48 -10.42 11.85 -19.01
N SER A 49 -10.12 12.54 -20.11
CA SER A 49 -8.75 12.86 -20.55
C SER A 49 -7.91 13.68 -19.56
N LYS A 50 -8.54 14.32 -18.56
CA LYS A 50 -7.83 15.03 -17.49
C LYS A 50 -7.04 14.08 -16.57
N PHE A 51 -7.47 12.83 -16.42
CA PHE A 51 -6.86 11.82 -15.54
C PHE A 51 -5.64 11.15 -16.21
N ASN A 52 -4.77 11.96 -16.82
CA ASN A 52 -3.54 11.52 -17.48
C ASN A 52 -2.38 11.37 -16.49
N SER A 53 -1.23 10.88 -16.96
CA SER A 53 -0.04 10.64 -16.14
C SER A 53 0.40 11.86 -15.30
N LYS A 54 0.33 13.08 -15.86
CA LYS A 54 0.66 14.31 -15.13
C LYS A 54 -0.29 14.57 -13.96
N PHE A 55 -1.59 14.40 -14.19
CA PHE A 55 -2.59 14.54 -13.13
C PHE A 55 -2.38 13.50 -12.03
N ILE A 56 -2.23 12.23 -12.43
CA ILE A 56 -2.05 11.11 -11.51
C ILE A 56 -0.78 11.31 -10.66
N SER A 57 0.35 11.67 -11.26
CA SER A 57 1.59 11.95 -10.53
C SER A 57 1.41 13.06 -9.50
N GLY A 58 0.77 14.18 -9.88
CA GLY A 58 0.51 15.28 -8.95
C GLY A 58 -0.46 14.91 -7.82
N ALA A 59 -1.43 14.04 -8.10
CA ALA A 59 -2.31 13.46 -7.10
C ALA A 59 -1.54 12.58 -6.09
N VAL A 60 -0.65 11.69 -6.58
CA VAL A 60 0.23 10.86 -5.75
C VAL A 60 1.12 11.73 -4.85
N ASP A 61 1.73 12.77 -5.41
CA ASP A 61 2.54 13.72 -4.64
C ASP A 61 1.72 14.40 -3.55
N THR A 62 0.50 14.81 -3.87
CA THR A 62 -0.43 15.41 -2.90
C THR A 62 -0.79 14.44 -1.78
N SER A 63 -1.10 13.18 -2.11
CA SER A 63 -1.38 12.13 -1.13
C SER A 63 -0.17 11.88 -0.21
N ASN A 64 1.03 11.80 -0.77
CA ASN A 64 2.25 11.60 0.00
C ASN A 64 2.55 12.79 0.93
N VAL A 65 2.27 14.03 0.51
CA VAL A 65 2.39 15.21 1.38
C VAL A 65 1.35 15.16 2.49
N ASN A 66 0.10 14.82 2.18
CA ASN A 66 -0.99 14.79 3.15
C ASN A 66 -0.81 13.72 4.24
N TYR A 67 -0.30 12.54 3.87
CA TYR A 67 -0.14 11.40 4.79
C TYR A 67 1.31 11.20 5.28
N GLY A 68 2.25 12.05 4.88
CA GLY A 68 3.66 11.98 5.28
C GLY A 68 4.52 10.98 4.49
N GLY A 69 3.94 10.20 3.57
CA GLY A 69 4.65 9.25 2.73
C GLY A 69 5.50 8.26 3.56
N ARG A 70 6.81 8.22 3.32
CA ARG A 70 7.75 7.39 4.12
C ARG A 70 8.22 8.07 5.41
N HIS A 71 7.87 9.33 5.64
CA HIS A 71 8.24 10.10 6.83
C HIS A 71 7.13 10.01 7.88
N TYR A 72 7.07 8.88 8.56
CA TYR A 72 6.08 8.64 9.60
C TYR A 72 6.41 9.39 10.90
N THR A 73 5.44 10.12 11.45
CA THR A 73 5.60 10.94 12.66
C THR A 73 4.51 10.75 13.71
N GLU A 74 3.46 9.97 13.41
CA GLU A 74 2.30 9.81 14.28
C GLU A 74 2.58 8.87 15.46
N ASP A 75 1.73 8.94 16.50
CA ASP A 75 1.81 8.05 17.67
C ASP A 75 0.73 6.95 17.65
N ARG A 76 0.93 5.92 18.48
CA ARG A 76 -0.05 4.84 18.72
C ARG A 76 -0.51 4.10 17.46
N VAL A 77 0.43 3.85 16.55
CA VAL A 77 0.27 2.94 15.42
C VAL A 77 1.32 1.84 15.52
N VAL A 78 0.91 0.61 15.23
CA VAL A 78 1.80 -0.53 15.05
C VAL A 78 1.76 -0.99 13.60
N PHE A 79 2.91 -1.08 12.95
CA PHE A 79 3.02 -1.62 11.59
C PHE A 79 3.23 -3.12 11.67
N VAL A 80 2.29 -3.89 11.13
CA VAL A 80 2.35 -5.35 11.11
C VAL A 80 2.41 -5.81 9.67
N ASN A 81 3.46 -6.55 9.31
CA ASN A 81 3.68 -7.04 7.96
C ASN A 81 4.10 -8.51 7.97
N GLY A 82 3.77 -9.24 6.91
CA GLY A 82 4.24 -10.61 6.69
C GLY A 82 5.14 -10.72 5.47
N ASN A 83 6.16 -11.57 5.53
CA ASN A 83 7.13 -11.75 4.44
C ASN A 83 6.50 -12.27 3.14
N ILE A 84 5.47 -13.12 3.24
CA ILE A 84 4.78 -13.70 2.07
C ILE A 84 3.83 -12.71 1.41
N ASP A 85 3.34 -11.72 2.16
CA ASP A 85 2.43 -10.72 1.62
C ASP A 85 3.20 -9.71 0.74
N PRO A 86 3.02 -9.68 -0.60
CA PRO A 86 3.76 -8.75 -1.45
C PRO A 86 3.47 -7.28 -1.14
N TRP A 87 2.40 -6.98 -0.40
CA TRP A 87 2.08 -5.62 0.03
C TRP A 87 3.02 -5.07 1.10
N HIS A 88 3.84 -5.91 1.75
CA HIS A 88 4.79 -5.44 2.76
C HIS A 88 5.79 -4.41 2.22
N TYR A 89 6.09 -4.44 0.91
CA TYR A 89 6.97 -3.45 0.26
C TYR A 89 6.41 -2.02 0.27
N LEU A 90 5.08 -1.87 0.37
CA LEU A 90 4.41 -0.58 0.46
C LEU A 90 4.30 -0.06 1.89
N SER A 91 4.65 -0.88 2.87
CA SER A 91 4.52 -0.59 4.30
C SER A 91 5.87 -0.20 4.92
N ILE A 92 5.85 0.07 6.23
CA ILE A 92 7.06 0.26 7.03
C ILE A 92 7.45 -1.07 7.65
N THR A 93 8.55 -1.65 7.18
CA THR A 93 9.07 -2.95 7.60
C THR A 93 10.36 -2.87 8.42
N HIS A 94 10.94 -1.68 8.56
CA HIS A 94 12.16 -1.46 9.33
C HIS A 94 11.83 -0.77 10.66
N LYS A 95 12.71 -0.97 11.66
CA LYS A 95 12.53 -0.39 12.99
C LYS A 95 12.44 1.13 12.94
N LEU A 96 11.37 1.68 13.50
CA LEU A 96 11.19 3.12 13.71
C LEU A 96 11.35 3.49 15.19
N PRO A 97 11.89 4.68 15.50
CA PRO A 97 11.83 5.24 16.85
C PRO A 97 10.41 5.53 17.34
N GLN A 98 9.50 5.90 16.43
CA GLN A 98 8.17 6.44 16.76
C GLN A 98 7.07 5.37 16.84
N ALA A 99 7.24 4.23 16.17
CA ALA A 99 6.21 3.19 16.07
C ALA A 99 6.81 1.78 16.20
N PRO A 100 6.15 0.86 16.94
CA PRO A 100 6.47 -0.55 16.89
C PRO A 100 6.26 -1.11 15.48
N VAL A 101 7.16 -2.00 15.08
CA VAL A 101 7.08 -2.74 13.81
C VAL A 101 7.19 -4.23 14.11
N ILE A 102 6.20 -5.00 13.67
CA ILE A 102 6.12 -6.45 13.80
C ILE A 102 6.23 -7.02 12.38
N PHE A 103 7.28 -7.79 12.13
CA PHE A 103 7.48 -8.47 10.85
C PHE A 103 7.41 -9.98 11.08
N ILE A 104 6.55 -10.64 10.32
CA ILE A 104 6.21 -12.06 10.47
C ILE A 104 6.87 -12.81 9.31
N ASP A 105 7.94 -13.54 9.60
CA ASP A 105 8.77 -14.18 8.56
C ASP A 105 8.11 -15.44 7.99
N ASP A 106 7.39 -16.20 8.83
CA ASP A 106 6.71 -17.44 8.44
C ASP A 106 5.20 -17.37 8.71
N LEU A 107 4.40 -18.11 7.95
CA LEU A 107 2.96 -18.26 8.18
C LEU A 107 2.64 -19.19 9.36
N ASP A 108 3.66 -19.63 10.07
CA ASP A 108 3.55 -20.58 11.15
C ASP A 108 2.68 -20.03 12.30
N PRO A 109 1.75 -20.84 12.85
CA PRO A 109 0.83 -20.39 13.90
C PRO A 109 1.50 -19.74 15.13
N PRO A 110 2.70 -20.16 15.60
CA PRO A 110 3.39 -19.51 16.71
C PRO A 110 3.70 -18.03 16.47
N ASP A 111 4.27 -17.67 15.31
CA ASP A 111 4.66 -16.28 15.01
C ASP A 111 3.43 -15.38 14.92
N LEU A 112 2.37 -15.87 14.27
CA LEU A 112 1.08 -15.17 14.22
C LEU A 112 0.45 -15.03 15.62
N THR A 113 0.62 -16.01 16.50
CA THR A 113 0.11 -15.96 17.88
C THR A 113 0.90 -14.94 18.71
N GLN A 114 2.22 -14.92 18.57
CA GLN A 114 3.10 -13.97 19.23
C GLN A 114 2.81 -12.53 18.77
N ALA A 115 2.64 -12.32 17.46
CA ALA A 115 2.27 -11.03 16.90
C ALA A 115 0.95 -10.50 17.48
N ARG A 116 -0.10 -11.35 17.53
CA ARG A 116 -1.39 -10.97 18.11
C ARG A 116 -1.29 -10.62 19.60
N LYS A 117 -0.48 -11.35 20.36
CA LYS A 117 -0.24 -11.03 21.78
C LYS A 117 0.44 -9.67 21.93
N ALA A 118 1.51 -9.42 21.16
CA ALA A 118 2.21 -8.14 21.19
C ALA A 118 1.32 -6.96 20.80
N ILE A 119 0.43 -7.13 19.82
CA ILE A 119 -0.59 -6.12 19.46
C ILE A 119 -1.54 -5.86 20.64
N GLY A 120 -2.00 -6.91 21.32
CA GLY A 120 -2.83 -6.77 22.53
C GLY A 120 -2.15 -5.97 23.62
N ASP A 121 -0.90 -6.31 23.95
CA ASP A 121 -0.11 -5.61 24.97
C ASP A 121 0.08 -4.11 24.63
N LEU A 122 0.29 -3.78 23.35
CA LEU A 122 0.39 -2.39 22.88
C LEU A 122 -0.94 -1.63 23.05
N ILE A 123 -2.06 -2.25 22.66
CA ILE A 123 -3.38 -1.64 22.81
C ILE A 123 -3.70 -1.41 24.29
N ASP A 124 -3.43 -2.39 25.16
CA ASP A 124 -3.62 -2.26 26.61
C ASP A 124 -2.80 -1.10 27.18
N GLN A 125 -1.55 -0.91 26.72
CA GLN A 125 -0.72 0.23 27.10
C GLN A 125 -1.31 1.57 26.64
N TRP A 126 -1.93 1.63 25.46
CA TRP A 126 -2.50 2.87 24.91
C TRP A 126 -3.85 3.26 25.53
N LEU A 127 -4.53 2.31 26.17
CA LEU A 127 -5.83 2.53 26.83
C LEU A 127 -5.72 2.91 28.31
N GLN A 128 -4.53 2.82 28.91
CA GLN A 128 -4.23 3.28 30.28
C GLN A 128 -4.00 4.79 30.33
#